data_AF-A0AAE3VFJ9-F1
#
_entry.id   AF-A0AAE3VFJ9-F1
#
_cell.length_a   1.000
_cell.length_b   1.000
_cell.length_c   1.000
_cell.angle_alpha   90.00
_cell.angle_beta   90.00
_cell.angle_gamma   90.00
#
_symmetry.space_group_name_H-M   'P 1'
#
loop_
_entity.id
_entity.type
_entity.pdbx_description
1 polymer ?
#
loop_
_entity_poly.entity_id
_entity_poly.type
_entity_poly.pdbx_seq_one_letter_code
_entity_poly.pdbx_strand_id
1 'polypeptide(L)' 'MNNQDMIIRILLAIIFPPLAVYDKGCGTILLILLLTCLGWLPGTIVALLICLKKKS' A
#
# COMPACT_ATOMS: atom_id res chain seq x y z
N MET A 1 5.85 -15.08 5.65
CA MET A 1 5.71 -13.63 5.91
C MET A 1 5.82 -13.46 7.40
N ASN A 2 6.99 -13.06 7.86
CA ASN A 2 7.28 -12.91 9.28
C ASN A 2 6.60 -11.64 9.78
N ASN A 3 6.28 -11.58 11.08
CA ASN A 3 5.54 -10.45 11.66
C ASN A 3 6.25 -9.10 11.46
N GLN A 4 7.58 -9.12 11.28
CA GLN A 4 8.38 -7.93 11.02
C GLN A 4 8.11 -7.31 9.63
N ASP A 5 7.79 -8.12 8.62
CA ASP A 5 7.53 -7.64 7.25
C ASP A 5 6.26 -6.78 7.18
N MET A 6 5.25 -7.10 7.99
CA MET A 6 3.99 -6.35 8.02
C MET A 6 4.18 -4.94 8.57
N ILE A 7 4.96 -4.80 9.64
CA ILE A 7 5.21 -3.51 10.30
C ILE A 7 5.96 -2.57 9.36
N ILE A 8 6.99 -3.06 8.67
CA ILE A 8 7.77 -2.27 7.71
C ILE A 8 6.87 -1.81 6.54
N ARG A 9 6.02 -2.69 6.00
CA ARG A 9 5.09 -2.33 4.93
C ARG A 9 4.03 -1.33 5.36
N ILE A 10 3.54 -1.42 6.60
CA ILE A 10 2.58 -0.46 7.17
C ILE A 10 3.26 0.91 7.34
N LEU A 11 4.48 0.94 7.87
CA LEU A 11 5.25 2.18 8.02
C LEU A 11 5.54 2.84 6.66
N LEU A 12 5.93 2.05 5.66
CA LEU A 12 6.08 2.51 4.28
C LEU A 12 4.74 2.95 3.67
N ALA A 13 3.62 2.29 3.98
CA ALA A 13 2.30 2.64 3.44
C ALA A 13 1.78 3.99 3.97
N ILE A 14 2.19 4.37 5.18
CA ILE A 14 1.86 5.66 5.78
C ILE A 14 2.72 6.76 5.15
N ILE A 15 4.05 6.60 5.09
CA ILE A 15 4.97 7.62 4.56
C ILE A 15 4.87 7.76 3.03
N PHE A 16 4.81 6.63 2.32
CA PHE A 16 4.78 6.59 0.87
C PHE A 16 3.91 5.41 0.38
N PRO A 17 2.56 5.58 0.38
CA PRO A 17 1.62 4.53 0.01
C PRO A 17 1.96 3.76 -1.27
N PRO A 18 2.40 4.39 -2.39
CA PRO A 18 2.71 3.65 -3.61
C PRO A 18 3.96 2.74 -3.51
N LEU A 19 4.88 2.97 -2.58
CA LEU A 19 6.06 2.11 -2.39
C LEU A 19 5.70 0.80 -1.68
N ALA A 20 4.77 0.85 -0.72
CA ALA A 20 4.37 -0.33 0.07
C ALA A 20 3.67 -1.43 -0.76
N VAL A 21 3.10 -1.02 -1.89
CA VAL A 21 2.40 -1.86 -2.88
C VAL A 21 3.20 -2.08 -4.17
N TYR A 22 4.49 -1.71 -4.20
CA TYR A 22 5.34 -1.94 -5.38
C TYR A 22 5.32 -3.42 -5.82
N ASP A 23 5.30 -4.33 -4.84
CA ASP A 23 5.23 -5.77 -5.01
C ASP A 23 3.87 -6.30 -5.52
N LYS A 24 2.83 -5.46 -5.53
CA LYS A 24 1.45 -5.84 -5.89
C LYS A 24 1.11 -5.60 -7.37
N GLY A 25 2.06 -5.11 -8.17
CA GLY A 25 1.94 -4.94 -9.64
C GLY A 25 1.65 -3.50 -10.09
N CYS A 26 2.04 -3.19 -11.33
CA CYS A 26 2.04 -1.83 -11.91
C CYS A 26 0.66 -1.14 -11.86
N GLY A 27 -0.42 -1.87 -12.15
CA GLY A 27 -1.79 -1.32 -12.11
C GLY A 27 -2.23 -0.88 -10.71
N THR A 28 -1.81 -1.63 -9.67
CA THR A 28 -2.11 -1.30 -8.27
C THR A 28 -1.42 0.00 -7.85
N ILE A 29 -0.15 0.16 -8.25
CA ILE A 29 0.66 1.35 -7.96
C ILE A 29 0.03 2.58 -8.63
N LEU A 30 -0.34 2.48 -9.92
CA LEU A 30 -0.98 3.57 -10.66
C LEU A 30 -2.32 4.00 -10.04
N LEU A 31 -3.14 3.03 -9.61
CA LEU A 31 -4.42 3.31 -8.96
C LEU A 31 -4.23 4.08 -7.64
N ILE A 32 -3.28 3.63 -6.82
CA ILE A 32 -3.00 4.23 -5.50
C ILE A 32 -2.31 5.58 -5.64
N LEU A 33 -1.45 5.76 -6.64
CA LEU A 33 -0.81 7.04 -6.94
C LEU A 33 -1.87 8.08 -7.37
N LEU A 34 -2.80 7.70 -8.24
CA LEU A 34 -3.90 8.57 -8.65
C LEU A 34 -4.85 8.91 -7.49
N LEU A 35 -5.18 7.92 -6.65
CA LEU A 35 -5.95 8.15 -5.42
C LEU A 35 -5.21 9.05 -4.44
N THR A 36 -3.90 8.86 -4.26
CA THR A 36 -3.05 9.67 -3.38
C THR A 36 -2.99 11.13 -3.87
N CYS A 37 -2.98 11.36 -5.19
CA CYS A 37 -3.08 12.71 -5.78
C CYS A 37 -4.45 13.36 -5.55
N LEU A 38 -5.54 12.59 -5.52
CA LEU A 38 -6.90 13.09 -5.21
C LEU A 38 -7.15 13.22 -3.71
N GLY A 39 -6.37 12.51 -2.89
CA GLY A 39 -6.39 12.56 -1.43
C GLY A 39 -5.44 11.51 -0.83
N TRP A 40 -4.62 11.93 0.13
CA TRP A 40 -3.66 11.01 0.75
C TRP A 40 -4.34 9.88 1.54
N LEU A 41 -5.40 10.20 2.29
CA LEU A 41 -6.19 9.25 3.08
C LEU A 41 -6.73 8.05 2.27
N PRO A 42 -7.45 8.24 1.14
CA PRO A 42 -7.95 7.10 0.36
C PRO A 42 -6.82 6.24 -0.21
N GLY A 43 -5.67 6.81 -0.58
CA GLY A 43 -4.49 6.07 -1.03
C GLY A 43 -3.90 5.16 0.05
N THR A 44 -3.72 5.68 1.26
CA THR A 44 -3.16 4.92 2.40
C THR A 44 -4.11 3.81 2.85
N ILE A 45 -5.43 4.05 2.90
CA ILE A 45 -6.41 3.02 3.28
C ILE A 45 -6.42 1.87 2.27
N VAL A 46 -6.38 2.16 0.97
CA VAL A 46 -6.35 1.12 -0.08
C VAL A 46 -5.04 0.33 -0.04
N ALA A 47 -3.90 0.99 0.16
CA ALA A 47 -2.61 0.33 0.31
C ALA A 47 -2.56 -0.60 1.54
N LEU A 48 -3.12 -0.15 2.67
CA LEU A 48 -3.29 -0.95 3.89
C LEU A 48 -4.20 -2.14 3.65
N LEU A 49 -5.37 -1.94 3.02
CA LEU A 49 -6.32 -3.01 2.72
C LEU A 49 -5.66 -4.10 1.85
N ILE A 50 -4.88 -3.73 0.84
CA ILE A 50 -4.18 -4.66 -0.05
C ILE A 50 -3.00 -5.37 0.66
N CYS A 51 -2.33 -4.69 1.59
CA CYS A 51 -1.29 -5.29 2.43
C CYS A 51 -1.87 -6.30 3.44
N LEU A 52 -3.01 -5.97 4.05
CA LEU A 52 -3.74 -6.83 4.99
C LEU A 52 -4.48 -7.97 4.29
N LYS A 53 -4.95 -7.76 3.05
CA LYS A 53 -5.53 -8.80 2.22
C LYS A 53 -4.41 -9.72 1.72
N LYS A 54 -4.04 -10.67 2.59
CA LYS A 54 -3.16 -11.80 2.30
C LYS A 54 -3.77 -12.57 1.13
N LYS A 55 -3.06 -12.61 0.00
CA LYS A 55 -3.39 -13.53 -1.09
C LYS A 55 -3.08 -14.91 -0.52
N SER A 56 -4.14 -15.65 -0.19
CA SER A 56 -4.06 -17.05 0.24
C SER A 56 -3.37 -17.88 -0.83
#